data_AF-A0A2H9R1S0-F1
#
_entry.id   AF-A0A2H9R1S0-F1
#
_cell.length_a   1.000
_cell.length_b   1.000
_cell.length_c   1.000
_cell.angle_alpha   90.00
_cell.angle_beta   90.00
_cell.angle_gamma   90.00
#
_symmetry.space_group_name_H-M   'P 1'
#
loop_
_entity.id
_entity.type
_entity.pdbx_description
1 polymer ?
#
loop_
_entity_poly.entity_id
_entity_poly.type
_entity_poly.pdbx_seq_one_letter_code
_entity_poly.pdbx_strand_id
1 'polypeptide(L)'
;MQDISWKTRRKGYWLFKNGKVKKEVDATKRIHFTVLNDEENRQVTYDKIKDSWSCDCRFFALKLTDCSHITACKLFMRDENAG
;
A
#
# COMPACT_ATOMS: atom_id res chain seq x y z
N MET A 1 2.15 -16.70 -2.10
CA MET A 1 1.80 -15.43 -2.79
C MET A 1 0.29 -15.33 -2.75
N GLN A 2 -0.30 -14.33 -2.08
CA GLN A 2 -1.76 -14.25 -1.98
C GLN A 2 -2.37 -14.09 -3.39
N ASP A 3 -3.51 -14.74 -3.64
CA ASP A 3 -4.18 -14.73 -4.95
C ASP A 3 -4.96 -13.43 -5.12
N ILE A 4 -4.21 -12.34 -5.28
CA ILE A 4 -4.73 -10.99 -5.43
C ILE A 4 -5.26 -10.82 -6.85
N SER A 5 -6.53 -10.44 -6.98
CA SER A 5 -7.19 -10.29 -8.28
C SER A 5 -6.40 -9.39 -9.24
N TRP A 6 -6.49 -9.69 -10.55
CA TRP A 6 -5.91 -8.86 -11.61
C TRP A 6 -6.31 -7.38 -11.50
N LYS A 7 -7.59 -7.10 -11.17
CA LYS A 7 -8.10 -5.74 -11.01
C LYS A 7 -7.41 -4.99 -9.87
N THR A 8 -7.21 -5.66 -8.73
CA THR A 8 -6.50 -5.10 -7.56
C THR A 8 -5.06 -4.76 -7.91
N ARG A 9 -4.34 -5.67 -8.59
CA ARG A 9 -2.96 -5.45 -9.04
C ARG A 9 -2.87 -4.28 -10.02
N ARG A 10 -3.74 -4.25 -11.02
CA ARG A 10 -3.79 -3.18 -12.04
C ARG A 10 -4.05 -1.80 -11.41
N LYS A 11 -5.01 -1.69 -10.48
CA LYS A 11 -5.27 -0.43 -9.77
C LYS A 11 -4.09 -0.01 -8.89
N GLY A 12 -3.48 -0.95 -8.17
CA GLY A 12 -2.30 -0.67 -7.35
C GLY A 12 -1.12 -0.14 -8.17
N TYR A 13 -0.84 -0.76 -9.32
CA TYR A 13 0.18 -0.29 -10.24
C TYR A 13 -0.13 1.12 -10.78
N TRP A 14 -1.38 1.39 -11.15
CA TRP A 14 -1.79 2.72 -11.60
C TRP A 14 -1.57 3.79 -10.52
N LEU A 15 -1.95 3.52 -9.27
CA LEU A 15 -1.73 4.43 -8.14
C LEU A 15 -0.23 4.74 -7.96
N PHE A 16 0.61 3.71 -7.98
CA PHE A 16 2.07 3.86 -7.89
C PHE A 16 2.63 4.72 -9.05
N LYS A 17 2.33 4.35 -10.30
CA LYS A 17 2.86 5.05 -11.48
C LYS A 17 2.43 6.51 -11.59
N ASN A 18 1.28 6.87 -11.05
CA ASN A 18 0.78 8.24 -11.04
C ASN A 18 1.19 9.03 -9.78
N GLY A 19 2.18 8.54 -9.01
CA GLY A 19 2.71 9.25 -7.84
C GLY A 19 1.68 9.45 -6.73
N LYS A 20 0.69 8.57 -6.62
CA LYS A 20 -0.39 8.69 -5.63
C LYS A 20 0.03 8.20 -4.24
N VAL A 21 1.19 7.58 -4.10
CA VAL A 21 1.72 7.10 -2.81
C VAL A 21 2.64 8.16 -2.21
N LYS A 22 2.39 8.53 -0.95
CA LYS A 22 3.26 9.39 -0.15
C LYS A 22 3.72 8.62 1.08
N LYS A 23 5.03 8.53 1.29
CA LYS A 23 5.62 8.03 2.54
C LYS A 23 5.67 9.18 3.53
N GLU A 24 4.93 9.08 4.63
CA GLU A 24 4.79 10.16 5.61
C GLU A 24 5.84 10.02 6.71
N VAL A 25 5.88 8.85 7.34
CA VAL A 25 6.78 8.56 8.47
C VAL A 25 7.43 7.22 8.25
N ASP A 26 8.76 7.22 8.23
CA ASP A 26 9.58 6.01 8.24
C ASP A 26 10.25 5.87 9.62
N ALA A 27 9.57 5.18 10.53
CA ALA A 27 10.07 4.93 11.87
C ALA A 27 10.79 3.58 11.95
N THR A 28 11.52 3.36 13.05
CA THR A 28 12.25 2.11 13.29
C THR A 28 11.37 0.87 13.21
N LYS A 29 10.12 0.95 13.71
CA LYS A 29 9.20 -0.19 13.77
C LYS A 29 8.17 -0.22 12.65
N ARG A 30 7.81 0.94 12.07
CA ARG A 30 6.68 1.07 11.16
C ARG A 30 6.93 2.12 10.10
N ILE A 31 6.35 1.92 8.93
CA ILE A 31 6.25 2.93 7.87
C ILE A 31 4.79 3.27 7.66
N HIS A 32 4.46 4.56 7.68
CA HIS A 32 3.14 5.08 7.40
C HIS A 32 3.12 5.73 6.02
N PHE A 33 2.09 5.40 5.24
CA PHE A 33 1.87 5.93 3.92
C PHE A 33 0.45 6.50 3.80
N THR A 34 0.35 7.62 3.09
CA THR A 34 -0.91 8.13 2.57
C THR A 34 -1.00 7.76 1.09
N VAL A 35 -2.10 7.13 0.68
CA VAL A 35 -2.41 6.87 -0.73
C VAL A 35 -3.54 7.79 -1.17
N LEU A 36 -3.22 8.70 -2.08
CA LEU A 36 -4.16 9.65 -2.67
C LEU A 36 -5.16 8.92 -3.57
N ASN A 37 -6.43 9.24 -3.40
CA ASN A 37 -7.53 8.68 -4.18
C ASN A 37 -8.60 9.76 -4.34
N ASP A 38 -9.45 9.64 -5.36
CA ASP A 38 -10.30 10.76 -5.78
C ASP A 38 -11.43 11.08 -4.77
N GLU A 39 -11.91 10.07 -4.04
CA GLU A 39 -12.94 10.23 -3.01
C GLU A 39 -12.35 10.56 -1.64
N GLU A 40 -11.44 9.70 -1.17
CA GLU A 40 -10.87 9.78 0.17
C GLU A 40 -9.49 9.11 0.17
N ASN A 41 -8.52 9.82 0.75
CA ASN A 41 -7.17 9.30 0.96
C ASN A 41 -7.20 8.09 1.89
N ARG A 42 -6.29 7.14 1.66
CA ARG A 42 -6.21 5.91 2.44
C ARG A 42 -4.89 5.82 3.18
N GLN A 43 -4.96 5.41 4.43
CA GLN A 43 -3.81 5.16 5.26
C GLN A 43 -3.36 3.71 5.10
N VAL A 44 -2.08 3.52 4.82
CA VAL A 44 -1.42 2.21 4.74
C VAL A 44 -0.26 2.21 5.73
N THR A 45 -0.18 1.16 6.54
CA THR A 45 0.91 0.97 7.50
C THR A 45 1.62 -0.35 7.24
N TYR A 46 2.93 -0.29 7.13
CA TYR A 46 3.80 -1.46 7.13
C TYR A 46 4.45 -1.59 8.51
N ASP A 47 4.21 -2.71 9.20
CA ASP A 47 4.88 -3.05 10.46
C ASP A 47 6.11 -3.90 10.15
N LYS A 48 7.30 -3.31 10.33
CA LYS A 48 8.61 -3.93 10.02
C LYS A 48 8.93 -5.10 10.95
N ILE A 49 8.39 -5.09 12.17
CA ILE A 49 8.64 -6.14 13.16
C ILE A 49 7.84 -7.39 12.80
N LYS A 50 6.59 -7.21 12.38
CA LYS A 50 5.68 -8.30 12.04
C LYS A 50 5.74 -8.71 10.56
N ASP A 51 6.49 -7.99 9.74
CA ASP A 51 6.48 -8.08 8.27
C ASP A 51 5.04 -8.15 7.72
N SER A 52 4.22 -7.16 8.11
CA SER A 52 2.80 -7.17 7.80
C SER A 52 2.29 -5.81 7.37
N TRP A 53 1.31 -5.86 6.47
CA TRP A 53 0.67 -4.69 5.90
C TRP A 53 -0.75 -4.54 6.42
N SER A 54 -1.16 -3.29 6.62
CA SER A 54 -2.53 -2.93 6.98
C SER A 54 -2.98 -1.71 6.20
N CYS A 55 -4.27 -1.66 5.89
CA CYS A 55 -4.90 -0.53 5.23
C CYS A 55 -6.27 -0.27 5.85
N ASP A 56 -6.64 1.00 5.98
CA ASP A 56 -7.93 1.45 6.49
C ASP A 56 -9.11 1.21 5.52
N CYS A 57 -8.85 0.72 4.31
CA CYS A 57 -9.91 0.55 3.32
C CYS A 57 -10.82 -0.63 3.68
N ARG A 58 -12.11 -0.50 3.34
CA ARG A 58 -13.14 -1.53 3.57
C ARG A 58 -12.76 -2.90 3.00
N PHE A 59 -12.07 -2.95 1.86
CA PHE A 59 -11.64 -4.21 1.25
C PHE A 59 -10.69 -4.98 2.18
N PHE A 60 -9.68 -4.29 2.73
CA PHE A 60 -8.74 -4.91 3.66
C PHE A 60 -9.46 -5.30 4.96
N ALA A 61 -10.30 -4.43 5.52
CA ALA A 61 -11.05 -4.73 6.73
C ALA A 61 -11.93 -6.00 6.60
N LEU A 62 -12.50 -6.26 5.42
CA LEU A 62 -13.35 -7.42 5.16
C LEU A 62 -12.59 -8.68 4.76
N LYS A 63 -11.46 -8.55 4.07
CA LYS A 63 -10.76 -9.67 3.44
C LYS A 63 -9.42 -10.01 4.09
N LEU A 64 -8.88 -9.10 4.90
CA LEU A 64 -7.57 -9.19 5.56
C LEU A 64 -6.46 -9.64 4.60
N THR A 65 -6.52 -9.13 3.36
CA THR A 65 -5.61 -9.44 2.26
C THR A 65 -5.22 -8.16 1.54
N ASP A 66 -4.11 -8.20 0.80
CA ASP A 66 -3.59 -7.06 0.07
C ASP A 66 -4.65 -6.39 -0.82
N CYS A 67 -4.86 -5.09 -0.57
CA CYS A 67 -5.67 -4.23 -1.43
C CYS A 67 -4.81 -3.51 -2.46
N SER A 68 -5.44 -2.70 -3.33
CA SER A 68 -4.72 -1.91 -4.33
C SER A 68 -3.77 -0.89 -3.70
N HIS A 69 -4.11 -0.32 -2.53
CA HIS A 69 -3.27 0.66 -1.83
C HIS A 69 -2.00 0.00 -1.29
N ILE A 70 -2.12 -1.15 -0.61
CA ILE A 70 -0.96 -1.94 -0.15
C ILE A 70 -0.08 -2.34 -1.33
N THR A 71 -0.69 -2.79 -2.44
CA THR A 71 0.05 -3.12 -3.66
C THR A 71 0.86 -1.92 -4.17
N ALA A 72 0.28 -0.72 -4.19
CA ALA A 72 0.96 0.49 -4.60
C ALA A 72 2.14 0.84 -3.68
N CYS A 73 1.97 0.74 -2.36
CA CYS A 73 3.04 0.98 -1.40
C CYS A 73 4.19 -0.03 -1.50
N LYS A 74 3.89 -1.32 -1.74
CA LYS A 74 4.92 -2.35 -1.98
C LYS A 74 5.75 -2.05 -3.22
N LEU A 75 5.11 -1.59 -4.30
CA LEU A 75 5.80 -1.16 -5.52
C LEU A 75 6.67 0.07 -5.26
N PHE A 76 6.14 1.06 -4.54
CA PHE A 76 6.87 2.25 -4.14
C PHE A 76 8.13 1.90 -3.34
N MET A 77 8.03 1.05 -2.32
CA MET A 77 9.19 0.62 -1.53
C MET A 77 10.21 -0.15 -2.39
N ARG A 78 9.76 -0.99 -3.32
CA ARG A 78 10.67 -1.72 -4.20
C ARG A 78 11.46 -0.79 -5.11
N ASP A 79 10.81 0.25 -5.63
CA ASP A 79 11.42 1.27 -6.48
C ASP A 79 12.45 2.11 -5.72
N GLU A 80 12.14 2.57 -4.50
CA GLU A 80 13.09 3.29 -3.63
C GLU A 80 14.35 2.48 -3.30
N ASN A 81 14.24 1.14 -3.18
CA ASN A 81 15.40 0.29 -2.90
C ASN A 81 16.20 -0.10 -4.15
N ALA A 82 15.71 0.24 -5.35
CA ALA A 82 16.37 -0.08 -6.62
C ALA A 82 17.21 1.10 -7.15
N GLY A 83 17.02 2.30 -6.61
CA GLY A 83 17.84 3.48 -6.89
C GLY A 83 18.95 3.65 -5.87
#